data_AF-A0A3C0IQQ2-F1
#
_entry.id   AF-A0A3C0IQQ2-F1
#
_cell.length_a   1.000
_cell.length_b   1.000
_cell.length_c   1.000
_cell.angle_alpha   90.00
_cell.angle_beta   90.00
_cell.angle_gamma   90.00
#
_symmetry.space_group_name_H-M   'P 1'
#
loop_
_entity.id
_entity.type
_entity.pdbx_description
1 polymer ?
#
loop_
_entity_poly.entity_id
_entity_poly.type
_entity_poly.pdbx_seq_one_letter_code
_entity_poly.pdbx_strand_id
1 'polypeptide(L)'
;MHIFNRFFLSVAMLGKPLYQRLGVHIPHLEAILRIKLTMDDRRPTTVHQTQRNKKDKPISGATLGTMLISTILGCMFLFGFAIGNDMVTHLTVFFTMFIFMLASTLISDFTSVLIDVRDNYIIMPKPVSDITVVTARLLHIFIHVCKLVLPMSLPGLIYIGITQGILALVPMLPLLLLATLFTIFLINAIYIFILKVTTPQKFQGIISWIQIVFAILIYAAYQVLPRLIGNDGFEKFNVNSYTGIIAAPSYWFAAAWQVLMGLTATTNMYVGTAMALVLPPFLMWIVAKFLAPSFNRKLSMISGSGGDG
;
A
#
# COMPACT_ATOMS: atom_id res chain seq x y z
N MET A 1 -12.56 -21.37 3.88
CA MET A 1 -11.30 -20.65 3.61
C MET A 1 -10.87 -20.93 2.17
N HIS A 2 -10.91 -19.89 1.32
CA HIS A 2 -10.61 -19.97 -0.11
C HIS A 2 -9.16 -20.40 -0.41
N ILE A 3 -8.92 -20.92 -1.62
CA ILE A 3 -7.60 -21.35 -2.12
C ILE A 3 -6.54 -20.26 -1.98
N PHE A 4 -6.89 -19.01 -2.29
CA PHE A 4 -5.97 -17.87 -2.14
C PHE A 4 -5.61 -17.60 -0.68
N ASN A 5 -6.57 -17.66 0.24
CA ASN A 5 -6.29 -17.49 1.67
C ASN A 5 -5.43 -18.63 2.23
N ARG A 6 -5.61 -19.86 1.73
CA ARG A 6 -4.71 -20.97 2.07
C ARG A 6 -3.30 -20.71 1.53
N PHE A 7 -3.16 -20.22 0.29
CA PHE A 7 -1.86 -19.86 -0.27
C PHE A 7 -1.16 -18.77 0.53
N PHE A 8 -1.85 -17.67 0.86
CA PHE A 8 -1.27 -16.60 1.70
C PHE A 8 -0.92 -17.07 3.11
N LEU A 9 -1.73 -17.96 3.71
CA LEU A 9 -1.38 -18.57 5.00
C LEU A 9 -0.14 -19.46 4.86
N SER A 10 -0.02 -20.25 3.80
CA SER A 10 1.17 -21.07 3.52
C SER A 10 2.43 -20.21 3.35
N VAL A 11 2.32 -19.10 2.59
CA VAL A 11 3.41 -18.12 2.39
C VAL A 11 3.80 -17.45 3.71
N ALA A 12 2.83 -17.01 4.50
CA ALA A 12 3.05 -16.47 5.84
C ALA A 12 3.78 -17.47 6.77
N MET A 13 3.40 -18.74 6.68
CA MET A 13 3.92 -19.83 7.50
C MET A 13 5.25 -20.42 6.99
N LEU A 14 5.79 -19.98 5.85
CA LEU A 14 7.14 -20.33 5.41
C LEU A 14 8.23 -19.76 6.35
N GLY A 15 7.92 -18.67 7.07
CA GLY A 15 8.79 -18.08 8.10
C GLY A 15 8.82 -18.81 9.46
N LYS A 16 8.20 -20.00 9.58
CA LYS A 16 8.15 -20.82 10.81
C LYS A 16 9.45 -20.85 11.64
N PRO A 17 10.64 -21.12 11.07
CA PRO A 17 11.87 -21.20 11.86
C PRO A 17 12.29 -19.85 12.46
N LEU A 18 11.95 -18.73 11.81
CA LEU A 18 12.21 -17.38 12.32
C LEU A 18 11.27 -17.05 13.48
N TYR A 19 10.00 -17.43 13.39
CA TYR A 19 9.01 -17.19 14.45
C TYR A 19 9.28 -18.02 15.71
N GLN A 20 9.78 -19.26 15.54
CA GLN A 20 10.22 -20.09 16.68
C GLN A 20 11.40 -19.47 17.41
N ARG A 21 12.35 -18.86 16.69
CA ARG A 21 13.48 -18.11 17.28
C ARG A 21 13.04 -16.85 18.02
N LEU A 22 11.90 -16.28 17.66
CA LEU A 22 11.27 -15.13 18.33
C LEU A 22 10.35 -15.52 19.50
N GLY A 23 10.30 -16.82 19.87
CA GLY A 23 9.50 -17.31 21.01
C GLY A 23 7.99 -17.41 20.72
N VAL A 24 7.58 -17.42 19.45
CA VAL A 24 6.16 -17.44 19.07
C VAL A 24 5.62 -18.87 19.06
N HIS A 25 4.49 -19.09 19.75
CA HIS A 25 3.76 -20.36 19.69
C HIS A 25 3.06 -20.55 18.34
N ILE A 26 3.68 -21.32 17.45
CA ILE A 26 3.22 -21.60 16.08
C ILE A 26 1.74 -22.07 15.99
N PRO A 27 1.24 -22.97 16.87
CA PRO A 27 -0.17 -23.41 16.79
C PRO A 27 -1.17 -22.28 17.07
N HIS A 28 -0.85 -21.40 18.03
CA HIS A 28 -1.67 -20.24 18.36
C HIS A 28 -1.62 -19.20 17.23
N LEU A 29 -0.43 -18.97 16.64
CA LEU A 29 -0.26 -18.08 15.50
C LEU A 29 -1.11 -18.52 14.30
N GLU A 30 -1.08 -19.81 13.97
CA GLU A 30 -1.86 -20.38 12.87
C GLU A 30 -3.37 -20.22 13.11
N ALA A 31 -3.84 -20.55 14.32
CA ALA A 31 -5.25 -20.43 14.68
C ALA A 31 -5.74 -18.98 14.59
N ILE A 32 -4.96 -18.02 15.11
CA ILE A 32 -5.32 -16.60 15.06
C ILE A 32 -5.36 -16.09 13.61
N LEU A 33 -4.34 -16.43 12.80
CA LEU A 33 -4.31 -16.01 11.39
C LEU A 33 -5.45 -16.63 10.58
N ARG A 34 -5.76 -17.91 10.83
CA ARG A 34 -6.86 -18.61 10.16
C ARG A 34 -8.21 -17.97 10.50
N ILE A 35 -8.42 -17.61 11.76
CA ILE A 35 -9.62 -16.90 12.20
C ILE A 35 -9.68 -15.50 11.57
N LYS A 36 -8.60 -14.70 11.64
CA LYS A 36 -8.55 -13.36 11.05
C LYS A 36 -8.83 -13.37 9.54
N LEU A 37 -8.17 -14.25 8.78
CA LEU A 37 -8.42 -14.38 7.33
C LEU A 37 -9.86 -14.82 7.01
N THR A 38 -10.47 -15.64 7.86
CA THR A 38 -11.87 -16.06 7.70
C THR A 38 -12.85 -14.95 8.08
N MET A 39 -12.50 -14.10 9.05
CA MET A 39 -13.30 -12.91 9.39
C MET A 39 -13.18 -11.82 8.32
N ASP A 40 -12.01 -11.61 7.73
CA ASP A 40 -11.82 -10.69 6.61
C ASP A 40 -12.66 -11.07 5.39
N ASP A 41 -12.72 -12.36 5.06
CA ASP A 41 -13.58 -12.86 3.96
C ASP A 41 -15.07 -12.52 4.18
N ARG A 42 -15.46 -12.29 5.44
CA ARG A 42 -16.84 -11.94 5.83
C ARG A 42 -17.03 -10.43 6.00
N ARG A 43 -15.96 -9.63 5.97
CA ARG A 43 -16.02 -8.18 6.11
C ARG A 43 -16.25 -7.56 4.73
N PRO A 44 -17.30 -6.75 4.53
CA PRO A 44 -17.46 -6.02 3.29
C PRO A 44 -16.30 -5.02 3.17
N THR A 45 -15.53 -5.13 2.10
CA THR A 45 -14.41 -4.22 1.81
C THR A 45 -14.96 -2.85 1.42
N THR A 46 -14.20 -1.78 1.67
CA THR A 46 -14.67 -0.39 1.53
C THR A 46 -15.14 -0.05 0.11
N VAL A 47 -14.60 -0.72 -0.92
CA VAL A 47 -15.09 -0.60 -2.31
C VAL A 47 -16.53 -1.12 -2.48
N HIS A 48 -16.96 -2.07 -1.64
CA HIS A 48 -18.34 -2.55 -1.60
C HIS A 48 -19.26 -1.72 -0.68
N GLN A 49 -18.72 -0.79 0.13
CA GLN A 49 -19.57 0.10 0.95
C GLN A 49 -20.38 1.10 0.11
N THR A 50 -19.95 1.39 -1.13
CA THR A 50 -20.72 2.21 -2.08
C THR A 50 -22.01 1.51 -2.55
N GLN A 51 -22.13 0.18 -2.41
CA GLN A 51 -23.37 -0.56 -2.67
C GLN A 51 -24.15 -0.85 -1.39
N ARG A 52 -24.59 0.20 -0.71
CA ARG A 52 -25.36 0.12 0.55
C ARG A 52 -26.80 -0.41 0.39
N ASN A 53 -27.19 -0.99 -0.75
CA ASN A 53 -28.60 -1.23 -1.08
C ASN A 53 -28.99 -2.64 -1.57
N LYS A 54 -28.18 -3.69 -1.42
CA LYS A 54 -28.67 -5.07 -1.67
C LYS A 54 -28.19 -6.10 -0.65
N LYS A 55 -29.13 -6.41 0.25
CA LYS A 55 -29.46 -7.68 0.94
C LYS A 55 -28.34 -8.53 1.56
N ASP A 56 -28.63 -8.90 2.82
CA ASP A 56 -28.01 -9.92 3.67
C ASP A 56 -27.75 -11.27 2.97
N LYS A 57 -26.61 -11.38 2.28
CA LYS A 57 -25.98 -12.66 2.01
C LYS A 57 -24.52 -12.59 2.45
N PRO A 58 -24.00 -13.57 3.21
CA PRO A 58 -22.58 -13.63 3.52
C PRO A 58 -21.83 -13.79 2.19
N ILE A 59 -21.14 -12.72 1.77
CA ILE A 59 -20.47 -12.67 0.47
C ILE A 59 -19.21 -13.55 0.56
N SER A 60 -19.36 -14.83 0.25
CA SER A 60 -18.29 -15.78 -0.02
C SER A 60 -17.50 -15.34 -1.27
N GLY A 61 -16.62 -14.34 -1.12
CA GLY A 61 -15.84 -13.80 -2.24
C GLY A 61 -15.16 -12.45 -2.03
N ALA A 62 -15.20 -11.83 -0.84
CA ALA A 62 -14.64 -10.48 -0.63
C ALA A 62 -13.12 -10.37 -0.95
N THR A 63 -12.33 -11.39 -0.60
CA THR A 63 -10.90 -11.45 -0.99
C THR A 63 -10.72 -11.56 -2.50
N LEU A 64 -11.57 -12.33 -3.20
CA LEU A 64 -11.49 -12.44 -4.66
C LEU A 64 -11.90 -11.13 -5.35
N GLY A 65 -12.96 -10.49 -4.84
CA GLY A 65 -13.41 -9.19 -5.34
C GLY A 65 -12.35 -8.09 -5.19
N THR A 66 -11.68 -8.03 -4.04
CA THR A 66 -10.59 -7.06 -3.82
C THR A 66 -9.39 -7.31 -4.72
N MET A 67 -8.98 -8.58 -4.90
CA MET A 67 -7.93 -8.92 -5.86
C MET A 67 -8.32 -8.54 -7.29
N LEU A 68 -9.56 -8.81 -7.70
CA LEU A 68 -10.05 -8.49 -9.04
C LEU A 68 -10.06 -6.98 -9.28
N ILE A 69 -10.58 -6.20 -8.34
CA ILE A 69 -10.57 -4.72 -8.40
C ILE A 69 -9.12 -4.20 -8.44
N SER A 70 -8.23 -4.78 -7.64
CA SER A 70 -6.80 -4.42 -7.62
C SER A 70 -6.13 -4.71 -8.96
N THR A 71 -6.45 -5.83 -9.61
CA THR A 71 -5.98 -6.14 -10.97
C THR A 71 -6.53 -5.15 -12.00
N ILE A 72 -7.82 -4.79 -11.94
CA ILE A 72 -8.40 -3.78 -12.83
C ILE A 72 -7.68 -2.44 -12.67
N LEU A 73 -7.42 -2.00 -11.43
CA LEU A 73 -6.61 -0.82 -11.15
C LEU A 73 -5.21 -0.93 -11.75
N GLY A 74 -4.56 -2.10 -11.61
CA GLY A 74 -3.28 -2.39 -12.25
C GLY A 74 -3.30 -2.28 -13.78
N CYS A 75 -4.39 -2.70 -14.42
CA CYS A 75 -4.57 -2.56 -15.87
C CYS A 75 -4.65 -1.09 -16.28
N MET A 76 -5.23 -0.20 -15.45
CA MET A 76 -5.27 1.23 -15.75
C MET A 76 -3.85 1.83 -15.82
N PHE A 77 -2.88 1.28 -15.10
CA PHE A 77 -1.50 1.77 -15.12
C PHE A 77 -0.79 1.50 -16.42
N LEU A 78 -1.31 0.58 -17.25
CA LEU A 78 -0.79 0.34 -18.58
C LEU A 78 -0.91 1.57 -19.48
N PHE A 79 -1.88 2.45 -19.21
CA PHE A 79 -1.99 3.74 -19.89
C PHE A 79 -0.75 4.62 -19.67
N GLY A 80 -0.06 4.47 -18.54
CA GLY A 80 1.18 5.19 -18.27
C GLY A 80 2.31 4.87 -19.24
N PHE A 81 2.35 3.66 -19.81
CA PHE A 81 3.35 3.27 -20.81
C PHE A 81 3.03 3.81 -22.21
N ALA A 82 1.84 4.36 -22.45
CA ALA A 82 1.50 5.02 -23.71
C ALA A 82 1.92 6.50 -23.74
N ILE A 83 2.43 7.04 -22.63
CA ILE A 83 2.75 8.47 -22.46
C ILE A 83 4.26 8.65 -22.44
N GLY A 84 4.83 9.36 -23.41
CA GLY A 84 6.23 9.71 -23.48
C GLY A 84 7.06 8.82 -24.40
N ASN A 85 8.27 9.28 -24.73
CA ASN A 85 9.20 8.59 -25.63
C ASN A 85 10.21 7.71 -24.88
N ASP A 86 10.60 8.15 -23.68
CA ASP A 86 11.63 7.50 -22.88
C ASP A 86 11.04 6.61 -21.78
N MET A 87 11.76 5.54 -21.47
CA MET A 87 11.36 4.56 -20.46
C MET A 87 11.22 5.17 -19.07
N VAL A 88 11.97 6.24 -18.76
CA VAL A 88 11.83 6.93 -17.46
C VAL A 88 10.49 7.60 -17.35
N THR A 89 10.03 8.24 -18.43
CA THR A 89 8.70 8.82 -18.48
C THR A 89 7.62 7.75 -18.29
N HIS A 90 7.69 6.64 -19.02
CA HIS A 90 6.76 5.51 -18.87
C HIS A 90 6.69 5.02 -17.41
N LEU A 91 7.85 4.76 -16.81
CA LEU A 91 7.94 4.26 -15.44
C LEU A 91 7.55 5.32 -14.41
N THR A 92 7.84 6.60 -14.66
CA THR A 92 7.45 7.69 -13.75
C THR A 92 5.94 7.79 -13.69
N VAL A 93 5.26 7.73 -14.83
CA VAL A 93 3.79 7.75 -14.86
C VAL A 93 3.23 6.49 -14.19
N PHE A 94 3.79 5.32 -14.49
CA PHE A 94 3.41 4.06 -13.84
C PHE A 94 3.53 4.12 -12.31
N PHE A 95 4.71 4.51 -11.78
CA PHE A 95 4.93 4.61 -10.34
C PHE A 95 4.09 5.72 -9.71
N THR A 96 3.78 6.80 -10.44
CA THR A 96 2.87 7.86 -9.96
C THR A 96 1.48 7.27 -9.72
N MET A 97 0.92 6.58 -10.71
CA MET A 97 -0.41 5.96 -10.57
C MET A 97 -0.41 4.86 -9.51
N PHE A 98 0.65 4.05 -9.45
CA PHE A 98 0.81 2.98 -8.45
C PHE A 98 0.85 3.54 -7.02
N ILE A 99 1.76 4.48 -6.73
CA ILE A 99 1.90 5.09 -5.40
C ILE A 99 0.61 5.82 -5.01
N PHE A 100 0.02 6.57 -5.94
CA PHE A 100 -1.20 7.33 -5.68
C PHE A 100 -2.39 6.42 -5.36
N MET A 101 -2.62 5.39 -6.16
CA MET A 101 -3.71 4.44 -5.89
C MET A 101 -3.46 3.62 -4.64
N LEU A 102 -2.21 3.18 -4.39
CA LEU A 102 -1.87 2.44 -3.18
C LEU A 102 -2.08 3.31 -1.93
N ALA A 103 -1.67 4.58 -1.98
CA ALA A 103 -1.93 5.56 -0.93
C ALA A 103 -3.43 5.75 -0.71
N SER A 104 -4.22 5.93 -1.77
CA SER A 104 -5.68 6.08 -1.69
C SER A 104 -6.36 4.87 -1.05
N THR A 105 -5.99 3.65 -1.47
CA THR A 105 -6.57 2.42 -0.92
C THR A 105 -6.15 2.21 0.54
N LEU A 106 -4.86 2.40 0.88
CA LEU A 106 -4.40 2.34 2.27
C LEU A 106 -5.14 3.36 3.12
N ILE A 107 -5.39 4.56 2.58
CA ILE A 107 -6.11 5.58 3.34
C ILE A 107 -7.53 5.13 3.68
N SER A 108 -8.21 4.56 2.68
CA SER A 108 -9.56 3.98 2.82
C SER A 108 -9.63 2.81 3.78
N ASP A 109 -8.65 1.90 3.72
CA ASP A 109 -8.61 0.74 4.59
C ASP A 109 -8.37 1.13 6.05
N PHE A 110 -7.52 2.12 6.32
CA PHE A 110 -7.25 2.58 7.68
C PHE A 110 -8.46 3.21 8.36
N THR A 111 -9.33 3.92 7.63
CA THR A 111 -10.61 4.40 8.16
C THR A 111 -11.43 3.22 8.70
N SER A 112 -11.50 2.11 7.95
CA SER A 112 -12.23 0.92 8.39
C SER A 112 -11.58 0.19 9.56
N VAL A 113 -10.24 0.21 9.66
CA VAL A 113 -9.47 -0.50 10.70
C VAL A 113 -9.45 0.27 12.02
N LEU A 114 -9.30 1.60 11.99
CA LEU A 114 -9.30 2.42 13.20
C LEU A 114 -10.70 2.57 13.83
N ILE A 115 -11.77 2.50 13.02
CA ILE A 115 -13.16 2.57 13.48
C ILE A 115 -13.60 1.26 14.17
N ASP A 116 -12.95 0.13 13.88
CA ASP A 116 -13.33 -1.16 14.45
C ASP A 116 -12.50 -1.46 15.71
N VAL A 117 -12.74 -0.66 16.75
CA VAL A 117 -12.26 -0.90 18.13
C VAL A 117 -12.81 -2.20 18.75
N ARG A 118 -13.63 -2.97 18.03
CA ARG A 118 -14.19 -4.25 18.53
C ARG A 118 -13.15 -5.38 18.62
N ASP A 119 -12.03 -5.30 17.91
CA ASP A 119 -10.97 -6.31 18.00
C ASP A 119 -10.20 -6.23 19.34
N ASN A 120 -10.23 -5.08 20.03
CA ASN A 120 -9.66 -4.95 21.38
C ASN A 120 -10.47 -5.71 22.45
N TYR A 121 -11.79 -5.82 22.27
CA TYR A 121 -12.68 -6.51 23.23
C TYR A 121 -12.62 -8.04 23.13
N ILE A 122 -12.15 -8.60 22.01
CA ILE A 122 -12.18 -10.05 21.77
C ILE A 122 -10.85 -10.73 22.16
N ILE A 123 -9.72 -10.00 22.13
CA ILE A 123 -8.38 -10.58 22.35
C ILE A 123 -7.91 -10.44 23.81
N MET A 124 -8.40 -9.45 24.57
CA MET A 124 -7.97 -9.20 25.94
C MET A 124 -8.24 -10.31 26.99
N PRO A 125 -9.23 -11.22 26.87
CA PRO A 125 -9.49 -12.19 27.94
C PRO A 125 -8.76 -13.54 27.81
N LYS A 126 -7.86 -13.74 26.81
CA LYS A 126 -7.11 -15.00 26.67
C LYS A 126 -5.62 -14.81 26.93
N PRO A 127 -4.96 -15.72 27.68
CA PRO A 127 -3.53 -15.64 27.99
C PRO A 127 -2.72 -16.06 26.75
N VAL A 128 -2.62 -15.17 25.77
CA VAL A 128 -1.72 -15.29 24.63
C VAL A 128 -0.58 -14.32 24.83
N SER A 129 0.66 -14.78 24.64
CA SER A 129 1.83 -13.90 24.81
C SER A 129 1.69 -12.64 23.94
N ASP A 130 2.07 -11.48 24.48
CA ASP A 130 2.02 -10.19 23.78
C ASP A 130 2.76 -10.26 22.42
N ILE A 131 3.85 -11.04 22.38
CA ILE A 131 4.64 -11.29 21.17
C ILE A 131 3.81 -12.05 20.12
N THR A 132 3.03 -13.07 20.51
CA THR A 132 2.15 -13.82 19.60
C THR A 132 1.05 -12.93 19.01
N VAL A 133 0.46 -12.04 19.82
CA VAL A 133 -0.60 -11.13 19.37
C VAL A 133 -0.06 -10.08 18.40
N VAL A 134 1.09 -9.48 18.72
CA VAL A 134 1.77 -8.52 17.84
C VAL A 134 2.19 -9.18 16.52
N THR A 135 2.77 -10.38 16.59
CA THR A 135 3.19 -11.14 15.40
C THR A 135 2.00 -11.49 14.50
N ALA A 136 0.89 -11.94 15.08
CA ALA A 136 -0.33 -12.25 14.33
C ALA A 136 -0.92 -11.00 13.65
N ARG A 137 -0.87 -9.84 14.33
CA ARG A 137 -1.32 -8.55 13.76
C ARG A 137 -0.44 -8.11 12.60
N LEU A 138 0.88 -8.17 12.74
CA LEU A 138 1.83 -7.81 11.68
C LEU A 138 1.68 -8.73 10.45
N LEU A 139 1.53 -10.03 10.67
CA LEU A 139 1.30 -11.00 9.60
C LEU A 139 -0.05 -10.79 8.88
N HIS A 140 -1.10 -10.45 9.62
CA HIS A 140 -2.39 -10.11 9.03
C HIS A 140 -2.32 -8.87 8.14
N ILE A 141 -1.69 -7.79 8.61
CA ILE A 141 -1.44 -6.58 7.82
C ILE A 141 -0.59 -6.90 6.58
N PHE A 142 0.46 -7.69 6.75
CA PHE A 142 1.33 -8.11 5.65
C PHE A 142 0.55 -8.87 4.58
N ILE A 143 -0.26 -9.87 4.97
CA ILE A 143 -1.10 -10.63 4.02
C ILE A 143 -2.07 -9.68 3.31
N HIS A 144 -2.72 -8.76 4.02
CA HIS A 144 -3.63 -7.78 3.43
C HIS A 144 -2.94 -6.91 2.37
N VAL A 145 -1.76 -6.37 2.70
CA VAL A 145 -0.95 -5.59 1.75
C VAL A 145 -0.56 -6.43 0.54
N CYS A 146 -0.13 -7.67 0.72
CA CYS A 146 0.23 -8.54 -0.40
C CYS A 146 -0.97 -8.84 -1.31
N LYS A 147 -2.18 -9.03 -0.75
CA LYS A 147 -3.41 -9.25 -1.52
C LYS A 147 -3.78 -8.06 -2.40
N LEU A 148 -3.36 -6.85 -2.03
CA LEU A 148 -3.61 -5.62 -2.77
C LEU A 148 -2.49 -5.36 -3.79
N VAL A 149 -1.24 -5.39 -3.34
CA VAL A 149 -0.06 -4.99 -4.14
C VAL A 149 0.27 -5.99 -5.25
N LEU A 150 0.16 -7.30 -4.98
CA LEU A 150 0.52 -8.31 -5.98
C LEU A 150 -0.39 -8.22 -7.21
N PRO A 151 -1.74 -8.26 -7.10
CA PRO A 151 -2.60 -8.16 -8.28
C PRO A 151 -2.50 -6.80 -8.97
N MET A 152 -2.27 -5.73 -8.21
CA MET A 152 -2.15 -4.37 -8.71
C MET A 152 -0.88 -4.12 -9.53
N SER A 153 0.24 -4.76 -9.18
CA SER A 153 1.51 -4.64 -9.92
C SER A 153 1.65 -5.65 -11.06
N LEU A 154 0.84 -6.71 -11.06
CA LEU A 154 0.93 -7.83 -12.00
C LEU A 154 0.83 -7.39 -13.47
N PRO A 155 -0.15 -6.56 -13.90
CA PRO A 155 -0.24 -6.13 -15.30
C PRO A 155 1.00 -5.36 -15.77
N GLY A 156 1.53 -4.47 -14.92
CA GLY A 156 2.76 -3.71 -15.22
C GLY A 156 4.00 -4.60 -15.31
N LEU A 157 4.11 -5.60 -14.43
CA LEU A 157 5.19 -6.60 -14.49
C LEU A 157 5.14 -7.42 -15.77
N ILE A 158 3.96 -7.88 -16.19
CA ILE A 158 3.80 -8.60 -17.45
C ILE A 158 4.23 -7.71 -18.63
N TYR A 159 3.77 -6.46 -18.66
CA TYR A 159 4.08 -5.53 -19.74
C TYR A 159 5.59 -5.29 -19.88
N ILE A 160 6.29 -5.01 -18.78
CA ILE A 160 7.75 -4.81 -18.78
C ILE A 160 8.47 -6.11 -19.18
N GLY A 161 8.02 -7.26 -18.69
CA GLY A 161 8.62 -8.55 -19.02
C GLY A 161 8.53 -8.90 -20.51
N ILE A 162 7.45 -8.50 -21.17
CA ILE A 162 7.25 -8.71 -22.61
C ILE A 162 8.06 -7.69 -23.43
N THR A 163 8.06 -6.41 -23.03
CA THR A 163 8.64 -5.32 -23.84
C THR A 163 10.14 -5.15 -23.66
N GLN A 164 10.65 -5.30 -22.44
CA GLN A 164 12.07 -5.11 -22.08
C GLN A 164 12.79 -6.43 -21.77
N GLY A 165 12.06 -7.55 -21.83
CA GLY A 165 12.57 -8.89 -21.55
C GLY A 165 12.53 -9.28 -20.08
N ILE A 166 12.78 -10.55 -19.77
CA ILE A 166 12.67 -11.09 -18.41
C ILE A 166 13.68 -10.47 -17.44
N LEU A 167 14.84 -10.04 -17.94
CA LEU A 167 15.90 -9.42 -17.12
C LEU A 167 15.44 -8.09 -16.51
N ALA A 168 14.54 -7.39 -17.18
CA ALA A 168 13.92 -6.15 -16.70
C ALA A 168 13.10 -6.30 -15.41
N LEU A 169 12.67 -7.52 -15.10
CA LEU A 169 11.93 -7.80 -13.87
C LEU A 169 12.84 -7.83 -12.64
N VAL A 170 14.13 -8.13 -12.82
CA VAL A 170 15.10 -8.23 -11.73
C VAL A 170 15.22 -6.92 -10.94
N PRO A 171 15.41 -5.74 -11.57
CA PRO A 171 15.36 -4.46 -10.85
C PRO A 171 13.93 -4.00 -10.53
N MET A 172 12.93 -4.39 -11.32
CA MET A 172 11.54 -3.93 -11.12
C MET A 172 10.91 -4.47 -9.83
N LEU A 173 11.09 -5.77 -9.53
CA LEU A 173 10.54 -6.40 -8.32
C LEU A 173 11.00 -5.75 -7.01
N PRO A 174 12.31 -5.56 -6.74
CA PRO A 174 12.76 -4.90 -5.52
C PRO A 174 12.33 -3.43 -5.48
N LEU A 175 12.28 -2.73 -6.62
CA LEU A 175 11.78 -1.34 -6.67
C LEU A 175 10.30 -1.23 -6.35
N LEU A 176 9.47 -2.15 -6.83
CA LEU A 176 8.05 -2.23 -6.46
C LEU A 176 7.85 -2.48 -4.97
N LEU A 177 8.64 -3.40 -4.40
CA LEU A 177 8.62 -3.65 -2.96
C LEU A 177 9.01 -2.39 -2.19
N LEU A 178 10.03 -1.68 -2.65
CA LEU A 178 10.54 -0.50 -2.00
C LEU A 178 9.57 0.69 -2.11
N ALA A 179 8.91 0.85 -3.26
CA ALA A 179 7.82 1.82 -3.45
C ALA A 179 6.59 1.50 -2.58
N THR A 180 6.29 0.22 -2.40
CA THR A 180 5.23 -0.23 -1.49
C THR A 180 5.57 0.12 -0.05
N LEU A 181 6.78 -0.21 0.41
CA LEU A 181 7.27 0.14 1.74
C LEU A 181 7.25 1.66 1.95
N PHE A 182 7.77 2.42 1.00
CA PHE A 182 7.74 3.88 1.00
C PHE A 182 6.32 4.41 1.23
N THR A 183 5.34 3.92 0.45
CA THR A 183 3.96 4.39 0.53
C THR A 183 3.33 4.06 1.88
N ILE A 184 3.56 2.84 2.40
CA ILE A 184 3.05 2.42 3.71
C ILE A 184 3.63 3.32 4.81
N PHE A 185 4.95 3.54 4.81
CA PHE A 185 5.58 4.40 5.82
C PHE A 185 5.16 5.86 5.69
N LEU A 186 5.01 6.37 4.47
CA LEU A 186 4.54 7.73 4.21
C LEU A 186 3.13 7.94 4.78
N ILE A 187 2.19 7.05 4.48
CA ILE A 187 0.81 7.14 4.99
C ILE A 187 0.79 6.99 6.52
N ASN A 188 1.53 6.03 7.08
CA ASN A 188 1.65 5.89 8.52
C ASN A 188 2.22 7.15 9.20
N ALA A 189 3.21 7.79 8.58
CA ALA A 189 3.78 9.03 9.08
C ALA A 189 2.74 10.18 9.06
N ILE A 190 2.02 10.34 7.95
CA ILE A 190 0.93 11.32 7.82
C ILE A 190 -0.15 11.07 8.89
N TYR A 191 -0.52 9.82 9.14
CA TYR A 191 -1.54 9.47 10.11
C TYR A 191 -1.18 9.80 11.54
N ILE A 192 0.04 9.45 11.94
CA ILE A 192 0.51 9.76 13.28
C ILE A 192 0.68 11.26 13.43
N PHE A 193 1.11 11.97 12.37
CA PHE A 193 1.14 13.42 12.36
C PHE A 193 -0.25 14.04 12.57
N ILE A 194 -1.27 13.61 11.81
CA ILE A 194 -2.65 14.10 11.96
C ILE A 194 -3.18 13.79 13.37
N LEU A 195 -2.98 12.57 13.87
CA LEU A 195 -3.37 12.18 15.24
C LEU A 195 -2.61 12.97 16.31
N LYS A 196 -1.39 13.44 16.03
CA LYS A 196 -0.65 14.29 16.97
C LYS A 196 -1.35 15.63 17.18
N VAL A 197 -1.88 16.20 16.11
CA VAL A 197 -2.50 17.54 16.06
C VAL A 197 -4.02 17.51 16.32
N THR A 198 -4.67 16.36 16.13
CA THR A 198 -6.13 16.25 16.07
C THR A 198 -6.69 15.21 17.04
N THR A 199 -7.96 15.34 17.45
CA THR A 199 -8.69 14.35 18.25
C THR A 199 -9.20 13.19 17.38
N PRO A 200 -9.45 11.99 17.92
CA PRO A 200 -9.91 10.83 17.14
C PRO A 200 -11.21 11.06 16.36
N GLN A 201 -12.12 11.88 16.89
CA GLN A 201 -13.39 12.24 16.22
C GLN A 201 -13.15 13.12 14.98
N LYS A 202 -12.27 14.12 15.10
CA LYS A 202 -11.90 15.01 13.99
C LYS A 202 -10.99 14.30 12.96
N PHE A 203 -10.23 13.29 13.39
CA PHE A 203 -9.37 12.48 12.51
C PHE A 203 -10.17 11.86 11.37
N GLN A 204 -11.33 11.26 11.65
CA GLN A 204 -12.19 10.66 10.62
C GLN A 204 -12.63 11.69 9.57
N GLY A 205 -13.02 12.89 10.01
CA GLY A 205 -13.40 13.98 9.11
C GLY A 205 -12.26 14.40 8.18
N ILE A 206 -11.03 14.49 8.69
CA ILE A 206 -9.83 14.81 7.90
C ILE A 206 -9.56 13.72 6.86
N ILE A 207 -9.64 12.45 7.25
CA ILE A 207 -9.40 11.35 6.31
C ILE A 207 -10.43 11.35 5.17
N SER A 208 -11.71 11.52 5.48
CA SER A 208 -12.76 11.64 4.47
C SER A 208 -12.50 12.83 3.53
N TRP A 209 -12.02 13.96 4.06
CA TRP A 209 -11.67 15.12 3.24
C TRP A 209 -10.48 14.84 2.31
N ILE A 210 -9.43 14.18 2.79
CA ILE A 210 -8.30 13.74 1.96
C ILE A 210 -8.77 12.81 0.84
N GLN A 211 -9.70 11.90 1.12
CA GLN A 211 -10.28 11.01 0.10
C GLN A 211 -11.07 11.79 -0.97
N ILE A 212 -11.84 12.80 -0.57
CA ILE A 212 -12.54 13.67 -1.53
C ILE A 212 -11.53 14.40 -2.42
N VAL A 213 -10.46 14.95 -1.84
CA VAL A 213 -9.37 15.59 -2.60
C VAL A 213 -8.75 14.60 -3.58
N PHE A 214 -8.47 13.36 -3.16
CA PHE A 214 -7.93 12.33 -4.05
C PHE A 214 -8.89 11.98 -5.20
N ALA A 215 -10.20 11.87 -4.92
CA ALA A 215 -11.20 11.63 -5.96
C ALA A 215 -11.25 12.78 -6.98
N ILE A 216 -11.20 14.03 -6.51
CA ILE A 216 -11.14 15.22 -7.38
C ILE A 216 -9.86 15.20 -8.22
N LEU A 217 -8.71 14.86 -7.63
CA LEU A 217 -7.44 14.77 -8.35
C LEU A 217 -7.46 13.69 -9.44
N ILE A 218 -8.06 12.53 -9.19
CA ILE A 218 -8.23 11.49 -10.23
C ILE A 218 -9.08 12.03 -11.38
N TYR A 219 -10.21 12.66 -11.08
CA TYR A 219 -11.11 13.20 -12.09
C TYR A 219 -10.47 14.34 -12.90
N ALA A 220 -9.77 15.24 -12.21
CA ALA A 220 -9.01 16.32 -12.82
C ALA A 220 -7.89 15.77 -13.70
N ALA A 221 -7.11 14.80 -13.23
CA ALA A 221 -6.06 14.16 -14.03
C ALA A 221 -6.64 13.51 -15.29
N TYR A 222 -7.77 12.83 -15.18
CA TYR A 222 -8.43 12.19 -16.33
C TYR A 222 -8.89 13.21 -17.41
N GLN A 223 -9.41 14.38 -17.01
CA GLN A 223 -9.91 15.37 -17.98
C GLN A 223 -8.85 16.38 -18.45
N VAL A 224 -7.97 16.81 -17.55
CA VAL A 224 -7.03 17.91 -17.78
C VAL A 224 -5.77 17.39 -18.45
N LEU A 225 -5.27 16.20 -18.07
CA LEU A 225 -4.01 15.67 -18.60
C LEU A 225 -4.05 15.49 -20.13
N PRO A 226 -5.11 14.94 -20.74
CA PRO A 226 -5.18 14.84 -22.20
C PRO A 226 -5.28 16.20 -22.90
N ARG A 227 -5.92 17.19 -22.26
CA ARG A 227 -6.05 18.54 -22.81
C ARG A 227 -4.75 19.35 -22.73
N LEU A 228 -3.96 19.16 -21.67
CA LEU A 228 -2.69 19.86 -21.47
C LEU A 228 -1.59 19.32 -22.40
N ILE A 229 -1.58 18.00 -22.63
CA ILE A 229 -0.57 17.36 -23.46
C ILE A 229 -0.89 17.57 -24.95
N GLY A 230 -2.17 17.64 -25.34
CA GLY A 230 -2.58 17.72 -26.75
C GLY A 230 -2.26 16.45 -27.53
N ASN A 231 -2.85 16.26 -28.72
CA ASN A 231 -2.68 15.02 -29.48
C ASN A 231 -1.22 14.73 -29.88
N ASP A 232 -0.43 15.77 -30.13
CA ASP A 232 0.97 15.63 -30.59
C ASP A 232 2.02 15.66 -29.44
N GLY A 233 1.60 16.01 -28.22
CA GLY A 233 2.51 16.12 -27.07
C GLY A 233 2.73 14.81 -26.32
N PHE A 234 1.86 13.81 -26.52
CA PHE A 234 1.95 12.52 -25.82
C PHE A 234 3.23 11.76 -26.17
N GLU A 235 3.65 11.83 -27.44
CA GLU A 235 4.87 11.16 -27.89
C GLU A 235 6.14 11.97 -27.57
N LYS A 236 6.03 13.29 -27.37
CA LYS A 236 7.19 14.17 -27.12
C LYS A 236 7.42 14.48 -25.64
N PHE A 237 6.56 13.99 -24.75
CA PHE A 237 6.69 14.24 -23.33
C PHE A 237 7.93 13.54 -22.77
N ASN A 238 8.85 14.33 -22.22
CA ASN A 238 10.05 13.84 -21.56
C ASN A 238 10.13 14.44 -20.16
N VAL A 239 10.06 13.56 -19.16
CA VAL A 239 10.05 13.91 -17.75
C VAL A 239 11.39 14.52 -17.30
N ASN A 240 12.50 14.12 -17.91
CA ASN A 240 13.83 14.60 -17.55
C ASN A 240 14.06 16.08 -17.90
N SER A 241 13.27 16.64 -18.80
CA SER A 241 13.35 18.06 -19.18
C SER A 241 12.90 19.01 -18.07
N TYR A 242 12.18 18.51 -17.05
CA TYR A 242 11.65 19.32 -15.95
C TYR A 242 12.52 19.20 -14.70
N THR A 243 13.25 20.28 -14.35
CA THR A 243 14.14 20.31 -13.17
C THR A 243 13.44 20.01 -11.84
N GLY A 244 12.14 20.32 -11.73
CA GLY A 244 11.34 20.07 -10.53
C GLY A 244 10.96 18.61 -10.29
N ILE A 245 11.18 17.71 -11.27
CA ILE A 245 10.73 16.31 -11.16
C ILE A 245 11.46 15.52 -10.07
N ILE A 246 12.66 15.95 -9.67
CA ILE A 246 13.40 15.33 -8.57
C ILE A 246 12.61 15.36 -7.25
N ALA A 247 11.64 16.26 -7.08
CA ALA A 247 10.77 16.23 -5.89
C ALA A 247 9.71 15.12 -5.93
N ALA A 248 9.44 14.54 -7.09
CA ALA A 248 8.39 13.52 -7.26
C ALA A 248 8.93 12.14 -6.87
N PRO A 249 8.32 11.44 -5.88
CA PRO A 249 8.81 10.14 -5.44
C PRO A 249 8.73 9.06 -6.53
N SER A 250 7.80 9.20 -7.48
CA SER A 250 7.67 8.31 -8.62
C SER A 250 8.85 8.36 -9.58
N TYR A 251 9.50 9.53 -9.73
CA TYR A 251 10.69 9.69 -10.56
C TYR A 251 11.88 8.93 -9.97
N TRP A 252 12.01 8.87 -8.65
CA TRP A 252 13.12 8.16 -7.99
C TRP A 252 13.14 6.68 -8.37
N PHE A 253 11.99 6.01 -8.32
CA PHE A 253 11.87 4.59 -8.65
C PHE A 253 12.06 4.35 -10.15
N ALA A 254 11.56 5.25 -11.00
CA ALA A 254 11.78 5.18 -12.44
C ALA A 254 13.26 5.34 -12.83
N ALA A 255 13.93 6.35 -12.26
CA ALA A 255 15.35 6.61 -12.45
C ALA A 255 16.20 5.43 -11.95
N ALA A 256 15.86 4.87 -10.79
CA ALA A 256 16.54 3.69 -10.25
C ALA A 256 16.47 2.49 -11.19
N TRP A 257 15.31 2.23 -11.79
CA TRP A 257 15.17 1.14 -12.75
C TRP A 257 16.07 1.35 -13.97
N GLN A 258 16.12 2.57 -14.52
CA GLN A 258 16.93 2.86 -15.70
C GLN A 258 18.44 2.72 -15.43
N VAL A 259 18.91 3.22 -14.28
CA VAL A 259 20.32 3.11 -13.86
C VAL A 259 20.70 1.64 -13.66
N LEU A 260 19.84 0.84 -13.03
CA LEU A 260 20.12 -0.59 -12.79
C LEU A 260 20.13 -1.42 -14.09
N MET A 261 19.39 -1.01 -15.12
CA MET A 261 19.40 -1.66 -16.43
C MET A 261 20.61 -1.27 -17.29
N GLY A 262 21.50 -0.39 -16.79
CA GLY A 262 22.69 0.04 -17.53
C GLY A 262 22.39 0.91 -18.74
N LEU A 263 21.20 1.52 -18.79
CA LEU A 263 20.81 2.46 -19.85
C LEU A 263 21.47 3.83 -19.61
N THR A 264 21.38 4.73 -20.59
CA THR A 264 21.94 6.09 -20.51
C THR A 264 21.41 6.82 -19.27
N ALA A 265 22.29 7.18 -18.35
CA ALA A 265 21.96 7.80 -17.08
C ALA A 265 22.52 9.22 -16.97
N THR A 266 21.65 10.18 -16.66
CA THR A 266 22.00 11.57 -16.36
C THR A 266 22.31 11.71 -14.86
N THR A 267 23.10 12.71 -14.46
CA THR A 267 23.41 13.01 -13.04
C THR A 267 22.16 13.04 -12.14
N ASN A 268 21.05 13.59 -12.64
CA ASN A 268 19.78 13.65 -11.91
C ASN A 268 19.19 12.25 -11.60
N MET A 269 19.44 11.27 -12.47
CA MET A 269 18.94 9.90 -12.30
C MET A 269 19.71 9.15 -11.22
N TYR A 270 21.01 9.42 -11.07
CA TYR A 270 21.80 8.88 -9.96
C TYR A 270 21.31 9.41 -8.61
N VAL A 271 20.99 10.70 -8.53
CA VAL A 271 20.38 11.31 -7.33
C VAL A 271 19.02 10.67 -7.05
N GLY A 272 18.16 10.54 -8.08
CA GLY A 272 16.87 9.85 -7.95
C GLY A 272 17.01 8.40 -7.47
N THR A 273 18.00 7.67 -7.97
CA THR A 273 18.28 6.29 -7.56
C THR A 273 18.69 6.22 -6.09
N ALA A 274 19.57 7.13 -5.64
CA ALA A 274 19.95 7.22 -4.24
C ALA A 274 18.74 7.52 -3.35
N MET A 275 17.86 8.43 -3.79
CA MET A 275 16.63 8.75 -3.06
C MET A 275 15.68 7.54 -2.97
N ALA A 276 15.49 6.79 -4.06
CA ALA A 276 14.67 5.58 -4.07
C ALA A 276 15.15 4.54 -3.07
N LEU A 277 16.47 4.36 -2.95
CA LEU A 277 17.08 3.37 -2.06
C LEU A 277 17.14 3.81 -0.59
N VAL A 278 17.37 5.10 -0.33
CA VAL A 278 17.63 5.63 1.02
C VAL A 278 16.35 6.06 1.74
N LEU A 279 15.41 6.70 1.04
CA LEU A 279 14.20 7.26 1.69
C LEU A 279 13.31 6.20 2.33
N PRO A 280 13.06 5.02 1.72
CA PRO A 280 12.14 4.05 2.30
C PRO A 280 12.67 3.44 3.61
N PRO A 281 13.95 3.03 3.71
CA PRO A 281 14.57 2.68 5.00
C PRO A 281 14.62 3.86 5.99
N PHE A 282 14.87 5.07 5.53
CA PHE A 282 14.90 6.26 6.39
C PHE A 282 13.52 6.55 7.02
N LEU A 283 12.45 6.47 6.23
CA LEU A 283 11.08 6.61 6.71
C LEU A 283 10.70 5.49 7.68
N MET A 284 11.13 4.25 7.41
CA MET A 284 10.97 3.14 8.36
C MET A 284 11.61 3.46 9.71
N TRP A 285 12.84 3.99 9.70
CA TRP A 285 13.55 4.37 10.92
C TRP A 285 12.84 5.50 11.69
N ILE A 286 12.37 6.54 10.99
CA ILE A 286 11.57 7.62 11.60
C ILE A 286 10.31 7.06 12.25
N VAL A 287 9.56 6.23 11.52
CA VAL A 287 8.30 5.68 12.01
C VAL A 287 8.53 4.80 13.24
N ALA A 288 9.53 3.93 13.20
CA ALA A 288 9.86 3.03 14.30
C ALA A 288 10.36 3.79 15.56
N LYS A 289 11.25 4.78 15.38
CA LYS A 289 11.92 5.44 16.51
C LYS A 289 11.09 6.56 17.14
N PHE A 290 10.47 7.40 16.33
CA PHE A 290 9.80 8.62 16.82
C PHE A 290 8.29 8.48 16.92
N LEU A 291 7.67 7.73 16.02
CA LEU A 291 6.22 7.75 15.85
C LEU A 291 5.53 6.59 16.58
N ALA A 292 6.10 5.38 16.57
CA ALA A 292 5.52 4.19 17.23
C ALA A 292 5.28 4.38 18.75
N PRO A 293 6.20 4.98 19.55
CA PRO A 293 5.95 5.22 20.97
C PRO A 293 4.81 6.23 21.20
N SER A 294 4.70 7.24 20.34
CA SER A 294 3.68 8.29 20.45
C SER A 294 2.27 7.78 20.11
N PHE A 295 2.17 6.86 19.14
CA PHE A 295 0.93 6.23 18.72
C PHE A 295 0.38 5.30 19.80
N ASN A 296 1.23 4.43 20.35
CA ASN A 296 0.84 3.54 21.45
C ASN A 296 0.36 4.34 22.67
N ARG A 297 1.02 5.46 23.00
CA ARG A 297 0.62 6.34 24.11
C ARG A 297 -0.72 7.04 23.87
N LYS A 298 -1.05 7.42 22.63
CA LYS A 298 -2.36 8.05 22.32
C LYS A 298 -3.48 7.02 22.24
N LEU A 299 -3.21 5.83 21.72
CA LEU A 299 -4.16 4.71 21.73
C LEU A 299 -4.51 4.28 23.16
N SER A 300 -3.53 4.22 24.07
CA SER A 300 -3.77 3.86 25.47
C SER A 300 -4.63 4.89 26.19
N MET A 301 -4.55 6.17 25.84
CA MET A 301 -5.43 7.22 26.38
C MET A 301 -6.88 7.05 25.90
N ILE A 302 -7.08 6.64 24.64
CA ILE A 302 -8.42 6.41 24.08
C ILE A 302 -9.05 5.17 24.71
N SER A 303 -8.29 4.08 24.87
CA SER A 303 -8.78 2.86 25.53
C SER A 303 -8.96 3.00 27.03
N GLY A 304 -8.20 3.88 27.70
CA GLY A 304 -8.34 4.14 29.14
C GLY A 304 -9.51 5.07 29.50
N SER A 305 -9.96 5.93 28.57
CA SER A 305 -11.07 6.87 28.84
C SER A 305 -12.48 6.26 28.71
N GLY A 306 -12.59 5.00 28.27
CA GLY A 306 -13.87 4.30 28.10
C GLY A 306 -14.32 3.48 29.32
N GLY A 307 -13.65 3.62 30.47
CA GLY A 307 -13.91 2.84 31.68
C GLY A 307 -14.66 3.59 32.79
N ASP A 308 -14.84 4.90 32.68
CA ASP A 308 -15.56 5.71 33.67
C ASP A 308 -16.83 6.30 33.03
N GLY A 309 -17.89 5.50 33.03
CA GLY A 309 -19.22 5.87 32.55
C GLY A 309 -20.25 4.80 32.87
#